data_AF-A0A6P2QBW1-F1
#
_entry.id   AF-A0A6P2QBW1-F1
#
_cell.length_a   1.000
_cell.length_b   1.000
_cell.length_c   1.000
_cell.angle_alpha   90.00
_cell.angle_beta   90.00
_cell.angle_gamma   90.00
#
_symmetry.space_group_name_H-M   'P 1'
#
loop_
_entity.id
_entity.type
_entity.pdbx_description
1 polymer ?
#
loop_
_entity_poly.entity_id
_entity_poly.type
_entity_poly.pdbx_seq_one_letter_code
_entity_poly.pdbx_strand_id
1 'polypeptide(L)'
;MRIDVQHSQHDIDDELDTLYARLHQPGHRLHGLPAVALGDSGLVVRHREADGEYFLYVEDPSARQLAGYTIFNRLPELPRRADRYLRAPHTRLRGSAQRKGLATTLYRWGLDAGLCLISGARQSIGAAQLWTALAHDYRHGFVDVEGRALRYLGEAVADDVYGALHTRRLLLGNGWTLGDLARATGMIDTLAAACQDVKFPQEDREWQHLRRVANARHVAHAPMR
;
A
#
# COMPACT_ATOMS: atom_id res chain seq x y z
N MET A 1 -5.56 20.59 -6.28
CA MET A 1 -4.80 20.74 -7.54
C MET A 1 -3.54 19.90 -7.43
N ARG A 2 -3.47 18.76 -8.13
CA ARG A 2 -2.27 17.92 -8.23
C ARG A 2 -1.82 18.04 -9.68
N ILE A 3 -0.73 18.76 -9.93
CA ILE A 3 -0.14 18.88 -11.26
C ILE A 3 0.50 17.52 -11.54
N ASP A 4 0.03 16.82 -12.58
CA ASP A 4 0.62 15.56 -13.04
C ASP A 4 2.00 15.87 -13.65
N VAL A 5 3.03 15.93 -12.80
CA VAL A 5 4.41 15.97 -13.24
C VAL A 5 4.82 14.55 -13.61
N GLN A 6 5.00 14.29 -14.90
CA GLN A 6 5.75 13.10 -15.33
C GLN A 6 7.20 13.32 -14.89
N HIS A 7 7.63 12.56 -13.89
CA HIS A 7 9.01 12.61 -13.42
C HIS A 7 9.84 11.76 -14.36
N SER A 8 10.93 12.31 -14.88
CA SER A 8 11.91 11.49 -15.58
C SER A 8 12.53 10.49 -14.60
N GLN A 9 13.11 9.40 -15.09
CA GLN A 9 13.79 8.45 -14.21
C GLN A 9 14.95 9.11 -13.45
N HIS A 10 15.58 10.13 -14.07
CA HIS A 10 16.64 10.90 -13.42
C HIS A 10 16.12 11.69 -12.21
N ASP A 11 14.95 12.34 -12.34
CA ASP A 11 14.33 13.08 -11.22
C ASP A 11 13.98 12.14 -10.05
N ILE A 12 13.56 10.90 -10.36
CA ILE A 12 13.28 9.89 -9.34
C ILE A 12 14.57 9.47 -8.64
N ASP A 13 15.65 9.25 -9.38
CA ASP A 13 16.93 8.82 -8.83
C ASP A 13 17.53 9.91 -7.92
N ASP A 14 17.47 11.19 -8.32
CA ASP A 14 17.91 12.34 -7.52
C ASP A 14 17.06 12.52 -6.24
N GLU A 15 15.74 12.31 -6.35
CA GLU A 15 14.83 12.30 -5.19
C GLU A 15 15.26 11.21 -4.18
N LEU A 16 15.57 10.01 -4.68
CA LEU A 16 16.01 8.89 -3.85
C LEU A 16 17.36 9.14 -3.20
N ASP A 17 18.30 9.78 -3.90
CA ASP A 17 19.61 10.15 -3.32
C ASP A 17 19.45 11.17 -2.19
N THR A 18 18.58 12.17 -2.40
CA THR A 18 18.24 13.16 -1.37
C THR A 18 17.62 12.51 -0.13
N LEU A 19 16.70 11.56 -0.33
CA LEU A 19 16.06 10.81 0.76
C LEU A 19 17.06 9.91 1.49
N TYR A 20 17.97 9.25 0.76
CA TYR A 20 19.01 8.42 1.35
C TYR A 20 19.94 9.25 2.24
N ALA A 21 20.42 10.41 1.77
CA ALA A 21 21.24 11.31 2.59
C ALA A 21 20.53 11.71 3.89
N ARG A 22 19.22 12.01 3.82
CA ARG A 22 18.39 12.38 4.97
C ARG A 22 18.14 11.24 5.97
N LEU A 23 18.11 9.99 5.51
CA LEU A 23 18.01 8.80 6.38
C LEU A 23 19.28 8.60 7.20
N HIS A 24 20.44 9.01 6.67
CA HIS A 24 21.76 8.83 7.28
C HIS A 24 22.31 10.10 7.94
N GLN A 25 21.56 11.20 7.95
CA GLN A 25 21.98 12.47 8.57
C GLN A 25 21.55 12.53 10.05
N PRO A 26 22.48 12.50 11.02
CA PRO A 26 22.13 12.67 12.44
C PRO A 26 21.34 13.96 12.70
N GLY A 27 20.31 13.86 13.55
CA GLY A 27 19.42 14.99 13.87
C GLY A 27 18.30 15.25 12.84
N HIS A 28 18.34 14.63 11.66
CA HIS A 28 17.22 14.71 10.72
C HIS A 28 16.07 13.76 11.13
N ARG A 29 14.81 14.12 10.86
CA ARG A 29 13.61 13.35 11.28
C ARG A 29 13.48 11.94 10.66
N LEU A 30 14.25 11.66 9.61
CA LEU A 30 14.32 10.34 8.97
C LEU A 30 15.45 9.48 9.54
N HIS A 31 16.34 10.06 10.34
CA HIS A 31 17.45 9.32 10.91
C HIS A 31 16.99 8.39 12.02
N GLY A 32 17.55 7.18 12.06
CA GLY A 32 17.26 6.19 13.10
C GLY A 32 15.87 5.55 13.00
N LEU A 33 15.21 5.62 11.83
CA LEU A 33 13.93 4.92 11.64
C LEU A 33 14.09 3.39 11.85
N PRO A 34 13.07 2.72 12.42
CA PRO A 34 13.05 1.27 12.55
C PRO A 34 13.32 0.59 11.20
N ALA A 35 14.14 -0.46 11.23
CA ALA A 35 14.56 -1.22 10.07
C ALA A 35 14.11 -2.68 10.17
N VAL A 36 13.60 -3.22 9.07
CA VAL A 36 13.25 -4.64 8.94
C VAL A 36 13.82 -5.18 7.64
N ALA A 37 14.44 -6.36 7.70
CA ALA A 37 14.93 -7.04 6.49
C ALA A 37 13.77 -7.42 5.57
N LEU A 38 13.89 -7.14 4.27
CA LEU A 38 12.89 -7.48 3.27
C LEU A 38 13.13 -8.90 2.74
N GLY A 39 12.61 -9.89 3.46
CA GLY A 39 12.85 -11.29 3.15
C GLY A 39 14.35 -11.59 3.16
N ASP A 40 14.82 -12.33 2.14
CA ASP A 40 16.23 -12.70 1.95
C ASP A 40 16.88 -11.89 0.81
N SER A 41 16.26 -10.78 0.39
CA SER A 41 16.72 -9.97 -0.75
C SER A 41 17.99 -9.15 -0.48
N GLY A 42 18.45 -9.10 0.77
CA GLY A 42 19.49 -8.17 1.23
C GLY A 42 19.01 -6.71 1.35
N LEU A 43 17.77 -6.40 0.99
CA LEU A 43 17.18 -5.08 1.13
C LEU A 43 16.63 -4.86 2.55
N VAL A 44 16.59 -3.60 2.97
CA VAL A 44 16.08 -3.20 4.28
C VAL A 44 14.94 -2.19 4.09
N VAL A 45 13.82 -2.40 4.77
CA VAL A 45 12.72 -1.44 4.82
C VAL A 45 12.84 -0.61 6.10
N ARG A 46 13.03 0.70 5.93
CA ARG A 46 12.82 1.69 6.98
C ARG A 46 11.38 2.16 6.94
N HIS A 47 10.71 2.25 8.09
CA HIS A 47 9.31 2.65 8.10
C HIS A 47 8.99 3.74 9.12
N ARG A 48 7.95 4.51 8.82
CA ARG A 48 7.33 5.45 9.76
C ARG A 48 5.87 5.69 9.41
N GLU A 49 5.13 6.19 10.39
CA GLU A 49 3.82 6.81 10.19
C GLU A 49 3.96 8.32 10.38
N ALA A 50 3.39 9.10 9.47
CA ALA A 50 3.31 10.56 9.60
C ALA A 50 2.01 11.03 8.96
N ASP A 51 1.29 11.93 9.63
CA ASP A 51 0.01 12.48 9.16
C ASP A 51 -1.02 11.40 8.73
N GLY A 52 -1.00 10.24 9.39
CA GLY A 52 -1.87 9.08 9.13
C GLY A 52 -1.50 8.26 7.88
N GLU A 53 -0.39 8.58 7.23
CA GLU A 53 0.17 7.86 6.08
C GLU A 53 1.34 6.97 6.52
N TYR A 54 1.49 5.82 5.85
CA TYR A 54 2.59 4.90 6.12
C TYR A 54 3.67 5.04 5.04
N PHE A 55 4.89 5.33 5.47
CA PHE A 55 6.05 5.49 4.60
C PHE A 55 6.97 4.28 4.76
N LEU A 56 7.27 3.61 3.66
CA LEU A 56 8.25 2.54 3.57
C LEU A 56 9.38 2.96 2.65
N TYR A 57 10.60 3.13 3.16
CA TYR A 57 11.80 3.41 2.38
C TYR A 57 12.61 2.12 2.25
N VAL A 58 12.95 1.74 1.03
CA VAL A 58 13.70 0.51 0.74
C VAL A 58 15.15 0.87 0.48
N GLU A 59 16.01 0.56 1.44
CA GLU A 59 17.45 0.68 1.31
C GLU A 59 18.04 -0.58 0.68
N ASP A 60 19.03 -0.36 -0.18
CA ASP A 60 19.99 -1.36 -0.64
C ASP A 60 21.33 -1.07 0.04
N PRO A 61 21.65 -1.76 1.15
CA PRO A 61 22.89 -1.54 1.88
C PRO A 61 24.14 -1.84 1.06
N SER A 62 24.05 -2.78 0.11
CA SER A 62 25.19 -3.20 -0.73
C SER A 62 25.60 -2.09 -1.70
N ALA A 63 24.62 -1.40 -2.28
CA ALA A 63 24.82 -0.27 -3.17
C ALA A 63 24.86 1.08 -2.44
N ARG A 64 24.65 1.11 -1.12
CA ARG A 64 24.60 2.32 -0.27
C ARG A 64 23.64 3.37 -0.84
N GLN A 65 22.43 2.94 -1.18
CA GLN A 65 21.41 3.80 -1.80
C GLN A 65 19.99 3.41 -1.37
N LEU A 66 19.01 4.25 -1.70
CA LEU A 66 17.62 3.83 -1.76
C LEU A 66 17.31 3.14 -3.10
N ALA A 67 16.73 1.94 -3.02
CA ALA A 67 16.13 1.23 -4.15
C ALA A 67 14.76 1.84 -4.52
N GLY A 68 14.08 2.44 -3.55
CA GLY A 68 12.80 3.11 -3.76
C GLY A 68 12.05 3.36 -2.47
N TYR A 69 10.80 3.77 -2.59
CA TYR A 69 9.89 3.86 -1.45
C TYR A 69 8.44 3.61 -1.89
N THR A 70 7.60 3.28 -0.92
CA THR A 70 6.13 3.25 -1.08
C THR A 70 5.49 4.04 0.04
N ILE A 71 4.55 4.91 -0.31
CA ILE A 71 3.70 5.61 0.65
C ILE A 71 2.28 5.07 0.51
N PHE A 72 1.72 4.56 1.60
CA PHE A 72 0.30 4.23 1.68
C PHE A 72 -0.44 5.51 2.09
N ASN A 73 -0.89 6.26 1.09
CA ASN A 73 -1.54 7.55 1.29
C ASN A 73 -2.97 7.37 1.79
N ARG A 74 -3.46 8.39 2.49
CA ARG A 74 -4.89 8.56 2.73
C ARG A 74 -5.57 9.08 1.47
N LEU A 75 -6.89 8.95 1.42
CA LEU A 75 -7.70 9.47 0.33
C LEU A 75 -8.49 10.68 0.84
N PRO A 76 -7.98 11.91 0.71
CA PRO A 76 -8.68 13.11 1.18
C PRO A 76 -10.04 13.33 0.48
N GLU A 77 -10.23 12.72 -0.69
CA GLU A 77 -11.49 12.65 -1.40
C GLU A 77 -12.52 11.73 -0.75
N LEU A 78 -12.16 10.92 0.25
CA LEU A 78 -13.08 10.04 0.98
C LEU A 78 -13.32 10.52 2.42
N PRO A 79 -14.41 10.08 3.08
CA PRO A 79 -14.65 10.39 4.48
C PRO A 79 -13.57 9.77 5.39
N ARG A 80 -13.15 10.50 6.44
CA ARG A 80 -12.08 10.09 7.37
C ARG A 80 -12.23 8.70 7.98
N ARG A 81 -13.44 8.14 8.05
CA ARG A 81 -13.66 6.75 8.52
C ARG A 81 -12.95 5.72 7.62
N ALA A 82 -12.79 6.01 6.33
CA ALA A 82 -12.06 5.16 5.38
C ALA A 82 -10.55 5.22 5.63
N ASP A 83 -10.03 6.32 6.21
CA ASP A 83 -8.61 6.51 6.51
C ASP A 83 -8.07 5.50 7.53
N ARG A 84 -8.83 4.58 8.12
CA ARG A 84 -8.24 3.52 8.94
C ARG A 84 -7.93 2.25 8.14
N TYR A 85 -8.65 2.03 7.06
CA TYR A 85 -8.71 0.72 6.40
C TYR A 85 -8.27 0.76 4.94
N LEU A 86 -8.53 1.90 4.27
CA LEU A 86 -8.31 2.06 2.86
C LEU A 86 -7.12 2.99 2.60
N ARG A 87 -6.22 2.55 1.71
CA ARG A 87 -4.98 3.26 1.39
C ARG A 87 -4.72 3.29 -0.10
N ALA A 88 -4.21 4.42 -0.59
CA ALA A 88 -3.75 4.57 -1.96
C ALA A 88 -2.22 4.46 -2.00
N PRO A 89 -1.66 3.29 -2.35
CA PRO A 89 -0.21 3.13 -2.38
C PRO A 89 0.39 3.89 -3.58
N HIS A 90 1.46 4.64 -3.30
CA HIS A 90 2.26 5.37 -4.29
C HIS A 90 3.72 4.94 -4.17
N THR A 91 4.22 4.28 -5.21
CA THR A 91 5.58 3.72 -5.22
C THR A 91 6.45 4.46 -6.22
N ARG A 92 7.66 4.83 -5.79
CA ARG A 92 8.74 5.29 -6.67
C ARG A 92 9.94 4.38 -6.51
N LEU A 93 10.45 3.85 -7.61
CA LEU A 93 11.60 2.94 -7.63
C LEU A 93 12.68 3.48 -8.54
N ARG A 94 13.93 3.32 -8.10
CA ARG A 94 15.11 3.49 -8.95
C ARG A 94 15.01 2.57 -10.15
N GLY A 95 15.50 2.99 -11.31
CA GLY A 95 15.44 2.18 -12.54
C GLY A 95 16.03 0.78 -12.35
N SER A 96 17.14 0.68 -11.60
CA SER A 96 17.81 -0.59 -11.27
C SER A 96 17.02 -1.51 -10.33
N ALA A 97 16.01 -0.99 -9.63
CA ALA A 97 15.15 -1.73 -8.71
C ALA A 97 13.79 -2.11 -9.33
N GLN A 98 13.45 -1.55 -10.50
CA GLN A 98 12.21 -1.87 -11.20
C GLN A 98 12.22 -3.30 -11.74
N ARG A 99 11.02 -3.86 -11.96
CA ARG A 99 10.80 -5.22 -12.50
C ARG A 99 11.42 -6.36 -11.67
N LYS A 100 11.79 -6.09 -10.41
CA LYS A 100 12.29 -7.08 -9.43
C LYS A 100 11.26 -7.50 -8.38
N GLY A 101 9.98 -7.21 -8.61
CA GLY A 101 8.89 -7.58 -7.68
C GLY A 101 8.84 -6.74 -6.39
N LEU A 102 9.61 -5.66 -6.27
CA LEU A 102 9.68 -4.85 -5.06
C LEU A 102 8.33 -4.21 -4.70
N ALA A 103 7.68 -3.55 -5.67
CA ALA A 103 6.35 -2.96 -5.46
C ALA A 103 5.31 -4.04 -5.07
N THR A 104 5.32 -5.19 -5.75
CA THR A 104 4.47 -6.34 -5.41
C THR A 104 4.66 -6.78 -3.96
N THR A 105 5.91 -6.93 -3.53
CA THR A 105 6.25 -7.34 -2.15
C THR A 105 5.72 -6.35 -1.13
N LEU A 106 5.90 -5.04 -1.38
CA LEU A 106 5.41 -3.99 -0.48
C LEU A 106 3.88 -3.91 -0.43
N TYR A 107 3.20 -4.10 -1.57
CA TYR A 107 1.74 -4.08 -1.63
C TYR A 107 1.15 -5.31 -0.90
N ARG A 108 1.73 -6.50 -1.14
CA ARG A 108 1.37 -7.72 -0.42
C ARG A 108 1.59 -7.57 1.08
N TRP A 109 2.69 -6.97 1.52
CA TRP A 109 2.92 -6.70 2.95
C TRP A 109 1.75 -5.91 3.59
N GLY A 110 1.24 -4.89 2.90
CA GLY A 110 0.08 -4.13 3.38
C GLY A 110 -1.21 -4.95 3.36
N LEU A 111 -1.49 -5.64 2.25
CA LEU A 111 -2.68 -6.48 2.10
C LEU A 111 -2.71 -7.63 3.12
N ASP A 112 -1.59 -8.31 3.31
CA ASP A 112 -1.44 -9.42 4.25
C ASP A 112 -1.64 -8.97 5.71
N ALA A 113 -1.24 -7.74 6.02
CA ALA A 113 -1.48 -7.10 7.31
C ALA A 113 -2.94 -6.61 7.50
N GLY A 114 -3.80 -6.76 6.48
CA GLY A 114 -5.21 -6.39 6.52
C GLY A 114 -5.51 -4.96 6.06
N LEU A 115 -4.58 -4.25 5.41
CA LEU A 115 -4.90 -2.99 4.73
C LEU A 115 -5.65 -3.29 3.43
N CYS A 116 -6.74 -2.57 3.17
CA CYS A 116 -7.35 -2.55 1.85
C CYS A 116 -6.67 -1.48 1.00
N LEU A 117 -6.43 -1.79 -0.28
CA LEU A 117 -5.75 -0.88 -1.20
C LEU A 117 -6.73 -0.41 -2.27
N ILE A 118 -6.67 0.88 -2.61
CA ILE A 118 -7.39 1.47 -3.73
C ILE A 118 -6.39 2.11 -4.69
N SER A 119 -6.62 1.93 -5.98
CA SER A 119 -5.71 2.46 -6.97
C SER A 119 -5.74 3.98 -7.05
N GLY A 120 -4.75 4.57 -7.72
CA GLY A 120 -4.81 5.97 -8.13
C GLY A 120 -5.76 6.18 -9.32
N ALA A 121 -6.02 7.46 -9.64
CA ALA A 121 -6.89 7.86 -10.74
C ALA A 121 -6.32 7.61 -12.12
N ARG A 122 -5.00 7.71 -12.22
CA ARG A 122 -4.23 7.39 -13.41
C ARG A 122 -3.16 6.41 -12.99
N GLN A 123 -3.01 5.35 -13.77
CA GLN A 123 -2.02 4.32 -13.54
C GLN A 123 -1.09 4.27 -14.74
N SER A 124 0.20 4.05 -14.49
CA SER A 124 1.11 3.61 -15.54
C SER A 124 0.75 2.18 -15.96
N ILE A 125 1.22 1.75 -17.14
CA ILE A 125 1.05 0.38 -17.61
C ILE A 125 1.59 -0.63 -16.57
N GLY A 126 2.76 -0.35 -15.99
CA GLY A 126 3.35 -1.21 -14.96
C GLY A 126 2.53 -1.26 -13.68
N ALA A 127 1.90 -0.15 -13.27
CA ALA A 127 0.98 -0.15 -12.14
C ALA A 127 -0.28 -0.99 -12.47
N ALA A 128 -0.90 -0.80 -13.64
CA ALA A 128 -2.07 -1.59 -14.04
C ALA A 128 -1.79 -3.09 -14.06
N GLN A 129 -0.62 -3.50 -14.59
CA GLN A 129 -0.17 -4.90 -14.56
C GLN A 129 0.01 -5.42 -13.13
N LEU A 130 0.62 -4.64 -12.24
CA LEU A 130 0.76 -4.98 -10.83
C LEU A 130 -0.61 -5.19 -10.16
N TRP A 131 -1.56 -4.26 -10.36
CA TRP A 131 -2.90 -4.37 -9.79
C TRP A 131 -3.65 -5.60 -10.30
N THR A 132 -3.49 -5.94 -11.59
CA THR A 132 -4.04 -7.18 -12.16
C THR A 132 -3.39 -8.42 -11.59
N ALA A 133 -2.07 -8.44 -11.43
CA ALA A 133 -1.37 -9.55 -10.81
C ALA A 133 -1.86 -9.80 -9.37
N LEU A 134 -1.99 -8.74 -8.57
CA LEU A 134 -2.48 -8.83 -7.19
C LEU A 134 -3.94 -9.29 -7.10
N ALA A 135 -4.78 -8.91 -8.06
CA ALA A 135 -6.20 -9.29 -8.08
C ALA A 135 -6.44 -10.80 -8.30
N HIS A 136 -5.42 -11.57 -8.68
CA HIS A 136 -5.48 -13.03 -8.68
C HIS A 136 -5.42 -13.64 -7.28
N ASP A 137 -4.69 -12.99 -6.35
CA ASP A 137 -4.45 -13.53 -5.01
C ASP A 137 -5.34 -12.89 -3.94
N TYR A 138 -5.83 -11.67 -4.19
CA TYR A 138 -6.67 -10.92 -3.25
C TYR A 138 -8.05 -10.66 -3.85
N ARG A 139 -9.07 -10.74 -2.99
CA ARG A 139 -10.42 -10.33 -3.37
C ARG A 139 -10.40 -8.88 -3.83
N HIS A 140 -11.09 -8.59 -4.92
CA HIS A 140 -11.02 -7.30 -5.56
C HIS A 140 -12.37 -6.85 -6.10
N GLY A 141 -12.41 -5.61 -6.57
CA GLY A 141 -13.49 -5.11 -7.39
C GLY A 141 -13.22 -3.69 -7.86
N PHE A 142 -14.22 -3.10 -8.47
CA PHE A 142 -14.18 -1.72 -8.93
C PHE A 142 -15.10 -0.87 -8.09
N VAL A 143 -14.67 0.36 -7.89
CA VAL A 143 -15.39 1.37 -7.14
C VAL A 143 -15.36 2.68 -7.89
N ASP A 144 -16.43 3.43 -7.78
CA ASP A 144 -16.54 4.81 -8.20
C ASP A 144 -16.27 5.72 -7.00
N VAL A 145 -15.35 6.68 -7.17
CA VAL A 145 -14.94 7.66 -6.17
C VAL A 145 -15.35 9.05 -6.63
N GLU A 146 -16.54 9.47 -6.21
CA GLU A 146 -17.12 10.77 -6.57
C GLU A 146 -17.88 11.36 -5.36
N GLY A 147 -17.93 12.70 -5.26
CA GLY A 147 -18.78 13.39 -4.28
C GLY A 147 -18.48 13.06 -2.80
N ARG A 148 -17.25 12.64 -2.48
CA ARG A 148 -16.88 12.08 -1.17
C ARG A 148 -17.62 10.80 -0.77
N ALA A 149 -18.01 10.01 -1.76
CA ALA A 149 -18.58 8.70 -1.60
C ALA A 149 -17.70 7.64 -2.26
N LEU A 150 -17.88 6.40 -1.79
CA LEU A 150 -17.33 5.20 -2.41
C LEU A 150 -18.53 4.36 -2.83
N ARG A 151 -18.68 4.11 -4.13
CA ARG A 151 -19.77 3.29 -4.66
C ARG A 151 -19.20 2.03 -5.30
N TYR A 152 -19.69 0.87 -4.90
CA TYR A 152 -19.22 -0.38 -5.47
C TYR A 152 -19.81 -0.59 -6.88
N LEU A 153 -18.97 -1.00 -7.83
CA LEU A 153 -19.33 -1.21 -9.23
C LEU A 153 -19.40 -2.68 -9.64
N GLY A 154 -18.90 -3.59 -8.79
CA GLY A 154 -18.78 -5.01 -9.10
C GLY A 154 -17.33 -5.46 -9.29
N GLU A 155 -17.13 -6.75 -9.55
CA GLU A 155 -15.80 -7.33 -9.77
C GLU A 155 -15.25 -7.04 -11.17
N ALA A 156 -16.13 -6.77 -12.12
CA ALA A 156 -15.81 -6.37 -13.49
C ALA A 156 -16.66 -5.17 -13.89
N VAL A 157 -16.12 -4.34 -14.78
CA VAL A 157 -16.80 -3.16 -15.36
C VAL A 157 -16.52 -3.11 -16.86
N ALA A 158 -17.37 -2.44 -17.62
CA ALA A 158 -17.13 -2.20 -19.05
C ALA A 158 -15.90 -1.30 -19.26
N ASP A 159 -15.27 -1.38 -20.44
CA ASP A 159 -13.99 -0.69 -20.73
C ASP A 159 -14.08 0.84 -20.59
N ASP A 160 -15.22 1.42 -20.96
CA ASP A 160 -15.51 2.85 -20.81
C ASP A 160 -15.57 3.27 -19.34
N VAL A 161 -16.20 2.44 -18.50
CA VAL A 161 -16.23 2.62 -17.04
C VAL A 161 -14.85 2.39 -16.43
N TYR A 162 -14.11 1.37 -16.89
CA TYR A 162 -12.74 1.09 -16.43
C TYR A 162 -11.80 2.28 -16.67
N GLY A 163 -11.93 2.94 -17.82
CA GLY A 163 -11.14 4.11 -18.21
C GLY A 163 -11.59 5.43 -17.54
N ALA A 164 -12.71 5.45 -16.83
CA ALA A 164 -13.25 6.67 -16.26
C ALA A 164 -12.39 7.20 -15.10
N LEU A 165 -12.25 8.53 -15.02
CA LEU A 165 -11.37 9.19 -14.05
C LEU A 165 -11.79 8.97 -12.60
N HIS A 166 -13.00 8.53 -12.29
CA HIS A 166 -13.47 8.23 -10.92
C HIS A 166 -13.43 6.73 -10.59
N THR A 167 -13.29 5.86 -11.59
CA THR A 167 -13.21 4.41 -11.38
C THR A 167 -11.85 4.04 -10.82
N ARG A 168 -11.86 3.29 -9.72
CA ARG A 168 -10.66 2.75 -9.08
C ARG A 168 -10.80 1.25 -8.93
N ARG A 169 -9.66 0.56 -8.97
CA ARG A 169 -9.60 -0.81 -8.51
C ARG A 169 -9.41 -0.83 -7.00
N LEU A 170 -10.13 -1.72 -6.35
CA LEU A 170 -10.07 -2.01 -4.92
C LEU A 170 -9.51 -3.42 -4.73
N LEU A 171 -8.59 -3.58 -3.79
CA LEU A 171 -8.08 -4.86 -3.29
C LEU A 171 -8.35 -4.94 -1.79
N LEU A 172 -8.88 -6.07 -1.33
CA LEU A 172 -9.16 -6.30 0.08
C LEU A 172 -7.97 -6.96 0.75
N GLY A 173 -7.56 -6.41 1.89
CA GLY A 173 -6.56 -7.04 2.75
C GLY A 173 -7.12 -8.31 3.40
N ASN A 174 -6.21 -9.17 3.86
CA ASN A 174 -6.56 -10.43 4.52
C ASN A 174 -7.48 -10.18 5.73
N GLY A 175 -8.53 -10.98 5.83
CA GLY A 175 -9.54 -10.88 6.90
C GLY A 175 -10.69 -9.91 6.62
N TRP A 176 -10.72 -9.24 5.47
CA TRP A 176 -11.86 -8.41 5.06
C TRP A 176 -12.79 -9.15 4.11
N THR A 177 -14.10 -9.02 4.36
CA THR A 177 -15.12 -9.21 3.32
C THR A 177 -15.47 -7.87 2.69
N LEU A 178 -16.12 -7.89 1.53
CA LEU A 178 -16.61 -6.66 0.90
C LEU A 178 -17.66 -5.97 1.78
N GLY A 179 -18.55 -6.74 2.42
CA GLY A 179 -19.56 -6.21 3.32
C GLY A 179 -18.96 -5.50 4.54
N ASP A 180 -17.87 -6.04 5.09
CA ASP A 180 -17.19 -5.42 6.24
C ASP A 180 -16.51 -4.13 5.86
N LEU A 181 -15.78 -4.13 4.74
CA LEU A 181 -15.15 -2.92 4.24
C LEU A 181 -16.20 -1.87 3.89
N ALA A 182 -17.33 -2.29 3.32
CA ALA A 182 -18.42 -1.40 2.98
C ALA A 182 -19.01 -0.73 4.21
N ARG A 183 -19.28 -1.48 5.28
CA ARG A 183 -19.76 -0.92 6.54
C ARG A 183 -18.74 0.05 7.16
N ALA A 184 -17.47 -0.34 7.17
CA ALA A 184 -16.39 0.43 7.77
C ALA A 184 -16.09 1.75 7.03
N THR A 185 -16.24 1.75 5.70
CA THR A 185 -15.99 2.92 4.84
C THR A 185 -17.28 3.68 4.49
N GLY A 186 -18.44 3.11 4.81
CA GLY A 186 -19.76 3.50 4.32
C GLY A 186 -19.85 3.53 2.80
N MET A 187 -19.31 2.49 2.16
CA MET A 187 -19.46 2.22 0.73
C MET A 187 -20.92 1.84 0.44
N ILE A 188 -21.45 2.35 -0.67
CA ILE A 188 -22.84 2.12 -1.09
C ILE A 188 -22.91 1.13 -2.26
N ASP A 189 -24.13 0.68 -2.57
CA ASP A 189 -24.46 -0.25 -3.66
C ASP A 189 -23.78 -1.62 -3.59
N THR A 190 -23.54 -2.10 -2.37
CA THR A 190 -22.96 -3.43 -2.11
C THR A 190 -23.98 -4.57 -2.10
N LEU A 191 -25.27 -4.27 -2.32
CA LEU A 191 -26.38 -5.23 -2.26
C LEU A 191 -26.27 -6.35 -3.31
N ALA A 192 -25.54 -6.14 -4.40
CA ALA A 192 -25.25 -7.21 -5.38
C ALA A 192 -24.22 -8.25 -4.87
N ALA A 193 -23.39 -7.88 -3.89
CA ALA A 193 -22.33 -8.74 -3.34
C ALA A 193 -22.68 -9.38 -1.98
N ALA A 194 -23.76 -8.92 -1.34
CA ALA A 194 -24.21 -9.41 -0.03
C ALA A 194 -24.75 -10.85 -0.04
N CYS A 195 -25.02 -11.44 -1.21
CA CYS A 195 -25.59 -12.78 -1.34
C CYS A 195 -24.60 -13.93 -1.12
N GLN A 196 -23.33 -13.68 -0.75
CA GLN A 196 -22.32 -14.75 -0.64
C GLN A 196 -21.62 -14.92 0.71
N ASP A 197 -21.72 -13.99 1.68
CA ASP A 197 -20.91 -14.07 2.89
C ASP A 197 -21.75 -13.99 4.18
N VAL A 198 -21.97 -15.13 4.83
CA VAL A 198 -22.60 -15.24 6.16
C VAL A 198 -21.59 -15.79 7.17
N LYS A 199 -20.99 -14.92 7.99
CA LYS A 199 -21.16 -14.79 9.47
C LYS A 199 -19.98 -14.11 10.19
N PHE A 200 -20.37 -13.30 11.19
CA PHE A 200 -19.60 -12.57 12.22
C PHE A 200 -19.42 -13.44 13.50
N PRO A 201 -18.45 -13.16 14.41
CA PRO A 201 -18.52 -12.02 15.34
C PRO A 201 -17.31 -11.07 15.36
N GLN A 202 -17.65 -9.83 15.67
CA GLN A 202 -16.86 -8.62 15.81
C GLN A 202 -16.55 -8.45 17.30
N GLU A 203 -15.28 -8.37 17.70
CA GLU A 203 -14.80 -7.66 18.91
C GLU A 203 -13.26 -7.78 19.00
N ASP A 204 -12.60 -6.67 19.33
CA ASP A 204 -11.21 -6.52 19.77
C ASP A 204 -10.07 -7.04 18.89
N ARG A 205 -9.85 -6.41 17.72
CA ARG A 205 -8.54 -6.45 17.03
C ARG A 205 -7.86 -5.09 17.02
N GLU A 206 -7.61 -4.56 18.21
CA GLU A 206 -6.61 -3.50 18.39
C GLU A 206 -5.22 -4.05 18.07
N TRP A 207 -4.68 -3.68 16.91
CA TRP A 207 -3.26 -3.35 16.60
C TRP A 207 -2.10 -4.22 17.14
N GLN A 208 -2.34 -5.41 17.69
CA GLN A 208 -1.27 -6.28 18.20
C GLN A 208 -0.48 -7.00 17.08
N HIS A 209 -1.01 -7.05 15.85
CA HIS A 209 -0.36 -7.84 14.79
C HIS A 209 0.76 -7.09 14.04
N LEU A 210 0.65 -5.77 13.87
CA LEU A 210 1.75 -4.96 13.30
C LEU A 210 2.99 -4.95 14.20
N ARG A 211 2.83 -5.10 15.51
CA ARG A 211 3.94 -5.36 16.45
C ARG A 211 4.46 -6.80 16.41
N ARG A 212 3.60 -7.79 16.18
CA ARG A 212 4.03 -9.20 16.16
C ARG A 212 4.83 -9.57 14.92
N VAL A 213 4.56 -9.02 13.74
CA VAL A 213 5.37 -9.32 12.54
C VAL A 213 6.74 -8.66 12.61
N ALA A 214 6.86 -7.48 13.27
CA ALA A 214 8.15 -6.88 13.59
C ALA A 214 8.97 -7.68 14.64
N ASN A 215 8.30 -8.35 15.58
CA ASN A 215 8.96 -9.15 16.64
C ASN A 215 9.16 -10.65 16.29
N ALA A 216 8.48 -11.20 15.29
CA ALA A 216 8.52 -12.63 14.98
C ALA A 216 9.83 -13.10 14.29
N ARG A 217 10.78 -12.20 14.01
CA ARG A 217 12.16 -12.56 13.62
C ARG A 217 13.20 -12.34 14.73
N HIS A 218 12.78 -12.10 15.97
CA HIS A 218 13.69 -11.86 17.10
C HIS A 218 14.00 -13.12 17.95
N VAL A 219 13.81 -14.32 17.40
CA VAL A 219 14.29 -15.57 18.02
C VAL A 219 14.95 -16.45 16.96
N ALA A 220 16.21 -16.16 16.65
CA ALA A 220 17.21 -17.17 16.30
C ALA A 220 18.62 -16.55 16.39
N HIS A 221 19.43 -17.14 17.27
CA HIS A 221 20.88 -16.98 17.47
C HIS A 221 21.39 -15.88 18.41
N ALA A 222 21.31 -16.18 19.72
CA ALA A 222 22.42 -15.91 20.61
C ALA A 222 23.55 -16.94 20.36
N PRO A 223 24.82 -16.53 20.21
CA PRO A 223 25.94 -17.47 20.28
C PRO A 223 26.27 -17.74 21.75
N MET A 224 26.15 -18.99 22.20
CA MET A 224 26.85 -19.44 23.40
C MET A 224 28.35 -19.51 23.08
N ARG A 225 29.13 -18.90 23.96
CA ARG A 225 30.57 -19.14 24.11
C ARG A 225 30.82 -20.56 24.61
#